data_AF-A0A2U0RYS3-F1
#
_entry.id   AF-A0A2U0RYS3-F1
#
_cell.length_a   1.000
_cell.length_b   1.000
_cell.length_c   1.000
_cell.angle_alpha   90.00
_cell.angle_beta   90.00
_cell.angle_gamma   90.00
#
_symmetry.space_group_name_H-M   'P 1'
#
loop_
_entity.id
_entity.type
_entity.pdbx_description
1 polymer ?
#
loop_
_entity_poly.entity_id
_entity_poly.type
_entity_poly.pdbx_seq_one_letter_code
_entity_poly.pdbx_strand_id
1 'polypeptide(L)'
;YSATEGAFAQQLDDLPYVSPNYDGYYFEVETGKGTKMLHELKRGEWGRLIISSCLFPRYDIGDMIECLGKNYYRIFGRANTKTILEHKLYRLFFGWLI
;
A
#
# COMPACT_ATOMS: atom_id res chain seq x y z
N TYR A 1 2.14 11.03 1.00
CA TYR A 1 2.90 9.92 1.62
C TYR A 1 4.34 9.98 1.13
N SER A 2 5.26 10.23 2.04
CA SER A 2 6.67 10.45 1.78
C SER A 2 7.51 9.81 2.88
N ALA A 3 8.77 9.51 2.56
CA ALA A 3 9.80 9.14 3.52
C ALA A 3 11.09 9.92 3.19
N THR A 4 12.18 9.64 3.91
CA THR A 4 13.49 10.25 3.67
C THR A 4 13.96 10.03 2.23
N GLU A 5 13.57 8.91 1.64
CA GLU A 5 13.96 8.43 0.33
C GLU A 5 13.15 9.06 -0.82
N GLY A 6 12.03 9.73 -0.53
CA GLY A 6 11.22 10.38 -1.56
C GLY A 6 9.74 10.61 -1.24
N ALA A 7 9.03 11.23 -2.19
CA ALA A 7 7.59 11.49 -2.13
C ALA A 7 6.83 10.53 -3.05
N PHE A 8 6.37 9.42 -2.49
CA PHE A 8 5.88 8.27 -3.25
C PHE A 8 4.43 8.37 -3.72
N ALA A 9 3.56 9.02 -2.94
CA ALA A 9 2.14 9.13 -3.27
C ALA A 9 1.56 10.44 -2.74
N GLN A 10 0.52 10.94 -3.39
CA GLN A 10 -0.14 12.20 -3.06
C GLN A 10 -1.63 11.99 -2.84
N GLN A 11 -2.20 12.77 -1.94
CA GLN A 11 -3.65 12.86 -1.80
C GLN A 11 -4.17 13.83 -2.87
N LEU A 12 -5.15 13.39 -3.66
CA LEU A 12 -5.67 14.14 -4.81
C LEU A 12 -6.99 14.86 -4.51
N ASP A 13 -7.68 14.48 -3.44
CA ASP A 13 -9.01 14.97 -3.07
C ASP A 13 -9.17 14.98 -1.54
N ASP A 14 -10.35 15.33 -1.04
CA ASP A 14 -10.64 15.39 0.39
C ASP A 14 -10.79 14.00 1.05
N LEU A 15 -10.62 12.91 0.30
CA LEU A 15 -10.68 11.55 0.84
C LEU A 15 -9.35 11.18 1.49
N PRO A 16 -9.35 10.39 2.58
CA PRO A 16 -8.14 10.03 3.33
C PRO A 16 -7.32 8.92 2.62
N TYR A 17 -7.09 9.07 1.32
CA TYR A 17 -6.44 8.10 0.45
C TYR A 17 -5.35 8.77 -0.37
N VAL A 18 -4.43 7.96 -0.88
CA VAL A 18 -3.32 8.45 -1.70
C VAL A 18 -3.29 7.74 -3.05
N SER A 19 -2.90 8.49 -4.08
CA SER A 19 -2.58 8.00 -5.41
C SER A 19 -1.05 7.94 -5.58
N PRO A 20 -0.47 6.81 -6.07
CA PRO A 20 0.96 6.65 -6.23
C PRO A 20 1.50 7.44 -7.43
N ASN A 21 2.74 7.91 -7.32
CA ASN A 21 3.46 8.61 -8.38
C ASN A 21 4.19 7.60 -9.28
N TYR A 22 3.45 6.97 -10.20
CA TYR A 22 3.96 5.90 -11.08
C TYR A 22 5.00 6.36 -12.11
N ASP A 23 5.12 7.66 -12.36
CA ASP A 23 6.11 8.28 -13.23
C ASP A 23 7.51 8.33 -12.58
N GLY A 24 7.57 8.50 -11.27
CA GLY A 24 8.83 8.59 -10.51
C GLY A 24 9.31 7.28 -9.88
N TYR A 25 8.40 6.34 -9.64
CA TYR A 25 8.69 5.13 -8.85
C TYR A 25 7.99 3.89 -9.39
N TYR A 26 8.63 2.75 -9.17
CA TYR A 26 8.05 1.44 -9.46
C TYR A 26 7.49 0.81 -8.19
N PHE A 27 6.22 0.40 -8.20
CA PHE A 27 5.53 -0.07 -7.01
C PHE A 27 5.16 -1.55 -7.11
N GLU A 28 5.72 -2.34 -6.22
CA GLU A 28 5.39 -3.74 -6.01
C GLU A 28 4.71 -3.90 -4.65
N VAL A 29 3.86 -4.93 -4.53
CA VAL A 29 3.25 -5.31 -3.26
C VAL A 29 3.44 -6.79 -3.04
N GLU A 30 4.09 -7.13 -1.95
CA GLU A 30 4.20 -8.51 -1.48
C GLU A 30 2.93 -8.88 -0.73
N THR A 31 2.12 -9.71 -1.37
CA THR A 31 0.91 -10.29 -0.77
C THR A 31 1.23 -11.68 -0.22
N GLY A 32 0.33 -12.24 0.60
CA GLY A 32 0.47 -13.62 1.07
C GLY A 32 0.47 -14.70 -0.03
N LYS A 33 0.16 -14.34 -1.29
CA LYS A 33 0.17 -15.24 -2.46
C LYS A 33 1.33 -14.98 -3.41
N GLY A 34 2.23 -14.05 -3.07
CA GLY A 34 3.34 -13.60 -3.91
C GLY A 34 3.30 -12.11 -4.20
N THR A 35 4.31 -11.64 -4.92
CA THR A 35 4.47 -10.24 -5.32
C THR A 35 3.61 -9.90 -6.54
N LYS A 36 2.96 -8.75 -6.52
CA LYS A 36 2.19 -8.19 -7.64
C LYS A 36 2.56 -6.73 -7.85
N MET A 37 2.19 -6.15 -8.98
CA MET A 37 2.27 -4.69 -9.14
C MET A 37 1.17 -4.02 -8.31
N LEU A 38 1.47 -2.84 -7.76
CA LEU A 38 0.51 -2.10 -6.93
C LEU A 38 -0.81 -1.83 -7.67
N HIS A 39 -0.75 -1.50 -8.97
CA HIS A 39 -1.93 -1.24 -9.81
C HIS A 39 -2.74 -2.50 -10.18
N GLU A 40 -2.17 -3.70 -9.99
CA GLU A 40 -2.87 -4.96 -10.22
C GLU A 40 -3.69 -5.41 -9.00
N LEU A 41 -3.50 -4.75 -7.85
CA LEU A 41 -4.24 -5.07 -6.65
C LEU A 41 -5.73 -4.82 -6.86
N LYS A 42 -6.54 -5.83 -6.55
CA LYS A 42 -7.99 -5.67 -6.51
C LYS A 42 -8.42 -4.96 -5.23
N ARG A 43 -9.62 -4.38 -5.25
CA ARG A 43 -10.23 -3.75 -4.08
C ARG A 43 -10.23 -4.71 -2.88
N GLY A 44 -9.68 -4.26 -1.76
CA GLY A 44 -9.49 -5.03 -0.54
C GLY A 44 -8.28 -5.98 -0.55
N GLU A 45 -7.52 -6.08 -1.64
CA GLU A 45 -6.20 -6.71 -1.56
C GLU A 45 -5.22 -5.76 -0.87
N TRP A 46 -4.35 -6.35 -0.05
CA TRP A 46 -3.36 -5.62 0.72
C TRP A 46 -2.08 -6.45 0.83
N GLY A 47 -0.99 -5.78 1.16
CA GLY A 47 0.30 -6.41 1.33
C GLY A 47 1.37 -5.42 1.74
N ARG A 48 2.60 -5.90 1.77
CA ARG A 48 3.77 -5.10 2.12
C ARG A 48 4.24 -4.32 0.91
N LEU A 49 4.46 -3.02 1.08
CA LEU A 49 4.83 -2.12 0.01
C LEU A 49 6.33 -2.21 -0.28
N ILE A 50 6.68 -2.41 -1.54
CA ILE A 50 8.06 -2.41 -2.04
C ILE A 50 8.14 -1.36 -3.14
N ILE A 51 9.13 -0.47 -3.04
CA ILE A 51 9.30 0.67 -3.94
C ILE A 51 10.67 0.57 -4.59
N SER A 52 10.71 0.68 -5.92
CA SER A 52 11.97 0.89 -6.63
C SER A 52 12.08 2.33 -7.08
N SER A 53 13.20 2.96 -6.78
CA SER A 53 13.59 4.27 -7.27
C SER A 53 14.88 4.18 -8.08
N CYS A 54 15.33 5.29 -8.66
CA CYS A 54 16.64 5.36 -9.33
C CYS A 54 17.83 5.07 -8.40
N LEU A 55 17.65 5.24 -7.08
CA LEU A 55 18.72 5.04 -6.10
C LEU A 55 18.67 3.65 -5.45
N PHE A 56 17.47 3.12 -5.22
CA PHE A 56 17.28 1.85 -4.52
C PHE A 56 16.28 0.95 -5.27
N PRO A 57 16.75 -0.14 -5.90
CA PRO A 57 15.86 -1.13 -6.50
C PRO A 57 15.21 -1.98 -5.41
N ARG A 58 13.90 -2.23 -5.54
CA ARG A 58 13.09 -3.10 -4.66
C ARG A 58 13.29 -2.80 -3.17
N TYR A 59 13.31 -1.52 -2.81
CA TYR A 59 13.42 -1.08 -1.43
C TYR A 59 12.14 -1.39 -0.66
N ASP A 60 12.29 -2.18 0.40
CA ASP A 60 11.20 -2.49 1.31
C ASP A 60 11.02 -1.33 2.29
N ILE A 61 9.94 -0.57 2.09
CA ILE A 61 9.63 0.58 2.95
C ILE A 61 9.13 0.16 4.33
N GLY A 62 8.72 -1.10 4.50
CA GLY A 62 8.22 -1.65 5.76
C GLY A 62 6.79 -1.23 6.11
N ASP A 63 6.02 -0.70 5.16
CA ASP A 63 4.63 -0.29 5.35
C ASP A 63 3.66 -1.25 4.66
N MET A 64 2.44 -1.32 5.21
CA MET A 64 1.34 -2.10 4.68
C MET A 64 0.37 -1.20 3.93
N ILE A 65 0.05 -1.61 2.70
CA ILE A 65 -0.82 -0.89 1.79
C ILE A 65 -2.05 -1.73 1.45
N GLU A 66 -3.22 -1.09 1.39
CA GLU A 66 -4.48 -1.67 0.98
C GLU A 66 -5.03 -0.91 -0.23
N CYS A 67 -5.52 -1.65 -1.23
CA CYS A 67 -6.19 -1.09 -2.40
C CYS A 67 -7.68 -0.87 -2.12
N LEU A 68 -8.18 0.34 -2.34
CA LEU A 68 -9.62 0.65 -2.20
C LEU A 68 -10.32 0.77 -3.56
N GLY A 69 -9.57 0.58 -4.65
CA GLY A 69 -10.05 0.64 -6.03
C GLY A 69 -9.79 2.00 -6.68
N LYS A 70 -9.91 2.04 -8.02
CA LYS A 70 -9.70 3.26 -8.84
C LYS A 70 -8.35 3.96 -8.56
N ASN A 71 -7.28 3.21 -8.32
CA ASN A 71 -5.94 3.72 -7.97
C ASN A 71 -5.86 4.52 -6.65
N TYR A 72 -6.86 4.39 -5.78
CA TYR A 72 -6.77 4.88 -4.42
C TYR A 72 -6.25 3.80 -3.48
N TYR A 73 -5.26 4.17 -2.70
CA TYR A 73 -4.64 3.29 -1.73
C TYR A 73 -4.63 3.92 -0.35
N ARG A 74 -4.63 3.05 0.64
CA ARG A 74 -4.53 3.41 2.05
C ARG A 74 -3.32 2.72 2.66
N ILE A 75 -2.46 3.51 3.29
CA ILE A 75 -1.42 2.98 4.18
C ILE A 75 -2.04 2.89 5.57
N PHE A 76 -2.12 1.68 6.13
CA PHE A 76 -2.75 1.47 7.44
C PHE A 76 -1.74 1.29 8.58
N GLY A 77 -0.46 1.08 8.26
CA GLY A 77 0.60 1.08 9.27
C GLY A 77 1.84 0.29 8.85
N ARG A 78 2.78 0.17 9.79
CA ARG A 78 4.01 -0.61 9.63
C ARG A 78 3.72 -2.11 9.57
N ALA A 79 4.57 -2.86 8.89
CA ALA A 79 4.53 -4.31 8.74
C ALA A 79 4.91 -5.07 10.03
N ASN A 80 4.17 -4.79 11.11
CA ASN A 80 4.27 -5.48 12.39
C ASN A 80 3.16 -6.54 12.52
N THR A 81 3.45 -7.62 13.24
CA THR A 81 2.47 -8.69 13.49
C THR A 81 1.19 -8.19 14.16
N LYS A 82 1.30 -7.23 15.08
CA LYS A 82 0.15 -6.57 15.73
C LYS A 82 -0.73 -5.83 14.73
N THR A 83 -0.14 -4.97 13.90
CA THR A 83 -0.86 -4.22 12.85
C THR A 83 -1.57 -5.16 11.88
N ILE A 84 -0.90 -6.24 11.47
CA ILE A 84 -1.48 -7.25 10.58
C ILE A 84 -2.65 -7.96 11.25
N LEU A 85 -2.54 -8.31 12.54
CA LEU A 85 -3.61 -8.97 13.28
C LEU A 85 -4.82 -8.04 13.46
N GLU A 86 -4.58 -6.79 13.87
CA GLU A 86 -5.63 -5.77 14.00
C GLU A 86 -6.35 -5.55 12.67
N HIS A 87 -5.61 -5.44 11.57
CA HIS A 87 -6.21 -5.28 10.25
C HIS A 87 -7.02 -6.51 9.81
N LYS A 88 -6.53 -7.73 10.09
CA LYS A 88 -7.29 -8.96 9.84
C LYS A 88 -8.57 -9.03 10.66
N LEU A 89 -8.51 -8.67 11.94
CA LEU A 89 -9.70 -8.60 12.81
C LEU A 89 -10.67 -7.53 12.32
N TYR A 90 -10.18 -6.34 11.98
CA TYR A 90 -10.98 -5.26 11.42
C TYR A 90 -11.71 -5.72 10.14
N ARG A 91 -11.04 -6.39 9.21
CA ARG A 91 -11.69 -6.96 8.02
C ARG A 91 -12.67 -8.09 8.35
N LEU A 92 -12.41 -8.89 9.38
CA LEU A 92 -13.36 -9.93 9.80
C LEU A 92 -14.68 -9.32 10.31
N PHE A 93 -14.59 -8.23 11.09
CA PHE A 93 -15.76 -7.57 11.67
C PHE A 93 -16.45 -6.58 10.72
N PHE A 94 -15.69 -5.86 9.89
CA PHE A 94 -16.17 -4.76 9.05
C PHE A 94 -15.97 -4.98 7.55
N GLY A 95 -15.52 -6.15 7.13
CA GLY A 95 -15.24 -6.46 5.72
C GLY A 95 -16.45 -6.44 4.80
N TRP A 96 -17.68 -6.41 5.35
CA TRP A 96 -18.90 -6.21 4.55
C TRP A 96 -19.10 -4.76 4.07
N LEU A 97 -18.39 -3.81 4.66
CA LEU A 97 -18.50 -2.37 4.38
C LEU A 97 -17.48 -1.87 3.34
N ILE A 98 -16.53 -2.72 2.93
CA ILE A 98 -15.45 -2.43 1.98
C ILE A 98 -15.62 -3.25 0.72
#